data_AF-A0A7V9M882-F1
#
_entry.id   AF-A0A7V9M882-F1
#
_cell.length_a   1.000
_cell.length_b   1.000
_cell.length_c   1.000
_cell.angle_alpha   90.00
_cell.angle_beta   90.00
_cell.angle_gamma   90.00
#
_symmetry.space_group_name_H-M   'P 1'
#
loop_
_entity.id
_entity.type
_entity.pdbx_description
1 polymer ?
#
loop_
_entity_poly.entity_id
_entity_poly.type
_entity_poly.pdbx_seq_one_letter_code
_entity_poly.pdbx_strand_id
1 'polypeptide(L)'
;MIAYKFLSAGAVGLFSRYAWPTPTADALGEWVRVDGEIKHCLNGVHACATAQLVEWLDDELWEIELESPVREADGELIAPAGRLIRRLERWDDECARAFVGQCVDNTVSLAAESLFRAGRQAEAEALTAARSGPNLELRVLQLARDLADEPASPVLFLADVARLERGGRPELADKAPTAEQGGPTPAALAANLGFVCAHIAAQLAEQESAGAYDESYAAERRRQSTWLAEKLQLEAD
;
A
#
# COMPACT_ATOMS: atom_id res chain seq x y z
N MET A 1 -2.80 -11.79 -22.07
CA MET A 1 -3.03 -12.06 -20.64
C MET A 1 -3.65 -10.82 -20.02
N ILE A 2 -4.66 -10.96 -19.17
CA ILE A 2 -5.23 -9.82 -18.41
C ILE A 2 -4.43 -9.66 -17.12
N ALA A 3 -4.10 -8.41 -16.78
CA ALA A 3 -3.38 -8.04 -15.57
C ALA A 3 -3.82 -6.63 -15.11
N TYR A 4 -3.16 -6.10 -14.08
CA TYR A 4 -3.48 -4.79 -13.52
C TYR A 4 -2.31 -3.84 -13.58
N LYS A 5 -2.60 -2.56 -13.80
CA LYS A 5 -1.59 -1.50 -13.84
C LYS A 5 -2.07 -0.27 -13.11
N PHE A 6 -1.30 0.15 -12.12
CA PHE A 6 -1.46 1.46 -11.51
C PHE A 6 -0.71 2.52 -12.31
N LEU A 7 -1.32 3.69 -12.39
CA LEU A 7 -0.83 4.88 -13.09
C LEU A 7 -1.14 6.11 -12.24
N SER A 8 -0.33 7.15 -12.38
CA SER A 8 -0.64 8.45 -11.82
C SER A 8 -1.81 9.08 -12.59
N ALA A 9 -2.45 10.10 -12.00
CA ALA A 9 -3.60 10.78 -12.58
C ALA A 9 -3.40 11.13 -14.08
N GLY A 10 -4.38 10.76 -14.91
CA GLY A 10 -4.34 10.95 -16.36
C GLY A 10 -3.63 9.82 -17.11
N ALA A 11 -3.67 8.59 -16.59
CA ALA A 11 -3.04 7.41 -17.18
C ALA A 11 -1.53 7.57 -17.47
N VAL A 12 -0.79 8.19 -16.55
CA VAL A 12 0.64 8.45 -16.72
C VAL A 12 1.47 7.45 -15.91
N GLY A 13 2.46 6.83 -16.53
CA GLY A 13 3.37 5.92 -15.82
C GLY A 13 4.22 6.67 -14.79
N LEU A 14 4.19 6.24 -13.53
CA LEU A 14 4.90 6.91 -12.41
C LEU A 14 6.39 7.16 -12.71
N PHE A 15 7.11 6.12 -13.14
CA PHE A 15 8.56 6.21 -13.41
C PHE A 15 8.87 6.70 -14.82
N SER A 16 8.18 6.17 -15.83
CA SER A 16 8.47 6.49 -17.24
C SER A 16 7.92 7.85 -17.67
N ARG A 17 6.96 8.41 -16.92
CA ARG A 17 6.15 9.59 -17.28
C ARG A 17 5.44 9.45 -18.63
N TYR A 18 5.34 8.23 -19.15
CA TYR A 18 4.68 7.95 -20.42
C TYR A 18 3.17 8.04 -20.22
N ALA A 19 2.52 8.88 -21.02
CA ALA A 19 1.06 8.97 -21.06
C ALA A 19 0.51 7.80 -21.90
N TRP A 20 -0.24 6.92 -21.25
CA TRP A 20 -0.79 5.75 -21.91
C TRP A 20 -1.99 6.13 -22.79
N PRO A 21 -2.10 5.56 -24.01
CA PRO A 21 -3.32 5.63 -24.78
C PRO A 21 -4.48 5.00 -24.00
N THR A 22 -5.46 5.81 -23.62
CA THR A 22 -6.63 5.34 -22.88
C THR A 22 -7.71 4.84 -23.83
N PRO A 23 -8.54 3.88 -23.39
CA PRO A 23 -9.73 3.48 -24.13
C PRO A 23 -10.70 4.66 -24.29
N THR A 24 -11.45 4.62 -25.38
CA THR A 24 -12.60 5.50 -25.64
C THR A 24 -13.90 4.72 -25.42
N ALA A 25 -15.06 5.37 -25.61
CA ALA A 25 -16.35 4.69 -25.50
C ALA A 25 -16.49 3.48 -26.45
N ASP A 26 -15.84 3.53 -27.62
CA ASP A 26 -16.02 2.54 -28.68
C ASP A 26 -14.76 1.69 -28.96
N ALA A 27 -13.64 1.96 -28.28
CA ALA A 27 -12.37 1.30 -28.56
C ALA A 27 -11.48 1.16 -27.33
N LEU A 28 -10.73 0.06 -27.26
CA LEU A 28 -9.66 -0.14 -26.28
C LEU A 28 -8.50 0.83 -26.51
N GLY A 29 -7.59 0.96 -25.54
CA GLY A 29 -6.36 1.70 -25.72
C GLY A 29 -5.50 1.12 -26.85
N GLU A 30 -4.66 1.96 -27.45
CA GLU A 30 -3.67 1.52 -28.43
C GLU A 30 -2.56 0.68 -27.77
N TRP A 31 -1.99 -0.24 -28.54
CA TRP A 31 -0.88 -1.06 -28.08
C TRP A 31 0.38 -0.20 -27.89
N VAL A 32 0.87 -0.16 -26.66
CA VAL A 32 2.19 0.35 -26.31
C VAL A 32 3.18 -0.80 -26.47
N ARG A 33 4.18 -0.61 -27.34
CA ARG A 33 5.18 -1.63 -27.69
C ARG A 33 6.56 -1.14 -27.30
N VAL A 34 7.39 -2.09 -26.86
CA VAL A 34 8.79 -1.86 -26.56
C VAL A 34 9.65 -2.57 -27.61
N ASP A 35 10.59 -1.83 -28.18
CA ASP A 35 11.54 -2.39 -29.14
C ASP A 35 12.68 -3.14 -28.43
N GLY A 36 13.13 -4.22 -29.05
CA GLY A 36 14.30 -4.98 -28.63
C GLY A 36 14.02 -6.08 -27.59
N GLU A 37 15.10 -6.67 -27.07
CA GLU A 37 15.02 -7.72 -26.07
C GLU A 37 14.55 -7.17 -24.72
N ILE A 38 13.59 -7.86 -24.09
CA ILE A 38 13.07 -7.52 -22.76
C ILE A 38 14.09 -7.85 -21.68
N LYS A 39 14.43 -6.82 -20.90
CA LYS A 39 15.38 -6.76 -19.80
C LYS A 39 14.63 -6.26 -18.57
N HIS A 40 14.65 -7.09 -17.52
CA HIS A 40 14.00 -6.85 -16.24
C HIS A 40 14.33 -5.45 -15.69
N CYS A 41 13.31 -4.73 -15.21
CA CYS A 41 13.34 -3.35 -14.74
C CYS A 41 13.83 -2.27 -15.73
N LEU A 42 14.29 -2.61 -16.94
CA LEU A 42 14.85 -1.65 -17.89
C LEU A 42 13.88 -1.33 -19.03
N ASN A 43 13.28 -2.35 -19.62
CA ASN A 43 12.34 -2.19 -20.71
C ASN A 43 11.23 -3.25 -20.65
N GLY A 44 10.13 -2.97 -21.34
CA GLY A 44 8.93 -3.79 -21.32
C GLY A 44 7.75 -3.07 -20.68
N VAL A 45 6.57 -3.57 -21.00
CA VAL A 45 5.35 -3.18 -20.31
C VAL A 45 5.26 -3.96 -19.02
N HIS A 46 5.25 -3.24 -17.90
CA HIS A 46 5.13 -3.80 -16.57
C HIS A 46 3.69 -3.69 -16.06
N ALA A 47 3.21 -4.76 -15.43
CA ALA A 47 1.91 -4.87 -14.77
C ALA A 47 2.05 -5.77 -13.53
N CYS A 48 0.98 -5.94 -12.79
CA CYS A 48 0.91 -6.79 -11.61
C CYS A 48 -0.27 -7.74 -11.68
N ALA A 49 -0.13 -8.88 -11.01
CA ALA A 49 -1.24 -9.76 -10.67
C ALA A 49 -1.99 -9.19 -9.44
N THR A 50 -3.19 -9.73 -9.18
CA THR A 50 -3.98 -9.37 -8.00
C THR A 50 -3.22 -9.57 -6.70
N ALA A 51 -2.35 -10.58 -6.64
CA ALA A 51 -1.56 -10.90 -5.45
C ALA A 51 -0.53 -9.80 -5.08
N GLN A 52 -0.14 -8.94 -6.03
CA GLN A 52 0.85 -7.88 -5.83
C GLN A 52 0.28 -6.46 -5.93
N LEU A 53 -1.06 -6.28 -6.01
CA LEU A 53 -1.69 -4.97 -6.19
C LEU A 53 -1.13 -3.88 -5.28
N VAL A 54 -0.91 -4.19 -4.00
CA VAL A 54 -0.52 -3.17 -3.03
C VAL A 54 0.91 -2.67 -3.19
N GLU A 55 1.76 -3.38 -3.94
CA GLU A 55 3.12 -2.96 -4.32
C GLU A 55 3.11 -1.88 -5.40
N TRP A 56 1.98 -1.72 -6.09
CA TRP A 56 1.86 -0.88 -7.26
C TRP A 56 1.01 0.38 -7.04
N LEU A 57 0.38 0.56 -5.87
CA LEU A 57 -0.63 1.61 -5.62
C LEU A 57 -0.22 3.00 -6.14
N ASP A 58 -1.12 3.60 -6.92
CA ASP A 58 -1.05 4.98 -7.42
C ASP A 58 -2.48 5.50 -7.64
N ASP A 59 -2.64 6.72 -8.16
CA ASP A 59 -3.93 7.42 -8.28
C ASP A 59 -4.98 6.68 -9.11
N GLU A 60 -4.58 5.91 -10.13
CA GLU A 60 -5.50 5.24 -11.04
C GLU A 60 -5.15 3.76 -11.21
N LEU A 61 -6.15 2.88 -11.10
CA LEU A 61 -6.01 1.46 -11.38
C LEU A 61 -6.66 1.12 -12.73
N TRP A 62 -5.92 0.39 -13.56
CA TRP A 62 -6.35 -0.02 -14.88
C TRP A 62 -6.26 -1.53 -15.06
N GLU A 63 -7.22 -2.08 -15.78
CA GLU A 63 -7.11 -3.42 -16.37
C GLU A 63 -6.32 -3.29 -17.67
N ILE A 64 -5.30 -4.13 -17.84
CA ILE A 64 -4.39 -4.10 -18.99
C ILE A 64 -4.33 -5.47 -19.67
N GLU A 65 -4.36 -5.47 -21.01
CA GLU A 65 -4.03 -6.65 -21.81
C GLU A 65 -2.54 -6.66 -22.11
N LEU A 66 -1.86 -7.78 -21.84
CA LEU A 66 -0.46 -8.02 -22.13
C LEU A 66 -0.28 -8.99 -23.30
N GLU A 67 0.65 -8.67 -24.20
CA GLU A 67 1.06 -9.55 -25.31
C GLU A 67 2.06 -10.61 -24.82
N SER A 68 1.92 -11.85 -25.30
CA SER A 68 2.87 -12.92 -24.98
C SER A 68 4.20 -12.74 -25.75
N PRO A 69 5.33 -13.21 -25.20
CA PRO A 69 5.47 -13.91 -23.93
C PRO A 69 5.47 -12.95 -22.72
N VAL A 70 4.71 -13.32 -21.69
CA VAL A 70 4.74 -12.63 -20.39
C VAL A 70 5.74 -13.36 -19.49
N ARG A 71 6.62 -12.62 -18.83
CA ARG A 71 7.56 -13.12 -17.84
C ARG A 71 7.15 -12.60 -16.46
N GLU A 72 7.21 -13.47 -15.47
CA GLU A 72 7.03 -13.09 -14.07
C GLU A 72 8.42 -13.04 -13.40
N ALA A 73 8.72 -11.94 -12.71
CA ALA A 73 9.96 -11.75 -11.98
C ALA A 73 9.78 -10.70 -10.88
N ASP A 74 10.24 -11.01 -9.67
CA ASP A 74 10.23 -10.09 -8.50
C ASP A 74 8.87 -9.44 -8.22
N GLY A 75 7.77 -10.19 -8.37
CA GLY A 75 6.41 -9.68 -8.13
C GLY A 75 5.81 -8.87 -9.29
N GLU A 76 6.50 -8.81 -10.42
CA GLU A 76 6.08 -8.06 -11.61
C GLU A 76 5.78 -8.98 -12.79
N LEU A 77 4.81 -8.57 -13.63
CA LEU A 77 4.55 -9.15 -14.94
C LEU A 77 5.15 -8.24 -16.02
N ILE A 78 5.99 -8.80 -16.90
CA ILE A 78 6.70 -8.06 -17.94
C ILE A 78 6.38 -8.63 -19.31
N ALA A 79 5.95 -7.77 -20.22
CA ALA A 79 5.54 -8.13 -21.58
C ALA A 79 6.18 -7.22 -22.63
N PRO A 80 6.32 -7.69 -23.90
CA PRO A 80 6.79 -6.84 -25.01
C PRO A 80 5.81 -5.73 -25.39
N ALA A 81 4.52 -5.92 -25.11
CA ALA A 81 3.49 -4.95 -25.39
C ALA A 81 2.31 -5.06 -24.42
N GLY A 82 1.57 -3.96 -24.27
CA GLY A 82 0.32 -3.92 -23.54
C GLY A 82 -0.61 -2.80 -23.98
N ARG A 83 -1.90 -2.92 -23.67
CA ARG A 83 -2.88 -1.85 -23.89
C ARG A 83 -3.89 -1.77 -22.74
N LEU A 84 -4.28 -0.55 -22.39
CA LEU A 84 -5.29 -0.33 -21.36
C LEU A 84 -6.67 -0.74 -21.89
N ILE A 85 -7.40 -1.52 -21.11
CA ILE A 85 -8.74 -2.00 -21.45
C ILE A 85 -9.79 -1.06 -20.87
N ARG A 86 -9.71 -0.81 -19.56
CA ARG A 86 -10.64 0.04 -18.82
C ARG A 86 -10.03 0.50 -17.50
N ARG A 87 -10.48 1.65 -17.02
CA ARG A 87 -10.20 2.11 -15.66
C ARG A 87 -11.09 1.36 -14.67
N LEU A 88 -10.55 1.01 -13.52
CA LEU A 88 -11.31 0.44 -12.41
C LEU A 88 -11.81 1.58 -11.51
N GLU A 89 -13.01 2.08 -11.82
CA GLU A 89 -13.65 3.19 -11.06
C GLU A 89 -13.88 2.88 -9.58
N ARG A 90 -13.88 1.59 -9.19
CA ARG A 90 -13.95 1.18 -7.77
C ARG A 90 -12.69 1.53 -6.99
N TRP A 91 -11.55 1.74 -7.66
CA TRP A 91 -10.39 2.35 -7.04
C TRP A 91 -10.57 3.87 -7.08
N ASP A 92 -11.27 4.37 -6.07
CA ASP A 92 -11.50 5.78 -5.83
C ASP A 92 -10.94 6.20 -4.46
N ASP A 93 -11.09 7.47 -4.17
CA ASP A 93 -10.73 8.10 -2.90
C ASP A 93 -11.35 7.41 -1.67
N GLU A 94 -12.57 6.88 -1.80
CA GLU A 94 -13.26 6.16 -0.71
C GLU A 94 -12.61 4.80 -0.47
N CYS A 95 -12.33 4.05 -1.53
CA CYS A 95 -11.63 2.77 -1.47
C CYS A 95 -10.22 2.93 -0.87
N ALA A 96 -9.48 3.95 -1.31
CA ALA A 96 -8.14 4.25 -0.79
C ALA A 96 -8.17 4.56 0.72
N ARG A 97 -9.14 5.37 1.19
CA ARG A 97 -9.33 5.64 2.63
C ARG A 97 -9.75 4.38 3.40
N ALA A 98 -10.60 3.53 2.84
CA ALA A 98 -10.97 2.27 3.46
C ALA A 98 -9.76 1.33 3.59
N PHE A 99 -8.88 1.29 2.59
CA PHE A 99 -7.63 0.54 2.65
C PHE A 99 -6.70 1.06 3.76
N VAL A 100 -6.56 2.37 3.87
CA VAL A 100 -5.83 3.01 4.97
C VAL A 100 -6.40 2.58 6.33
N GLY A 101 -7.71 2.66 6.52
CA GLY A 101 -8.37 2.23 7.76
C GLY A 101 -8.11 0.77 8.09
N GLN A 102 -8.14 -0.12 7.08
CA GLN A 102 -7.81 -1.53 7.26
C GLN A 102 -6.36 -1.77 7.71
N CYS A 103 -5.41 -1.03 7.14
CA CYS A 103 -4.00 -1.11 7.51
C CYS A 103 -3.78 -0.63 8.97
N VAL A 104 -4.44 0.47 9.35
CA VAL A 104 -4.42 1.01 10.72
C VAL A 104 -4.99 -0.02 11.71
N ASP A 105 -6.16 -0.59 11.42
CA ASP A 105 -6.81 -1.57 12.28
C ASP A 105 -5.99 -2.84 12.48
N ASN A 106 -5.30 -3.29 11.42
CA ASN A 106 -4.40 -4.43 11.52
C ASN A 106 -3.21 -4.11 12.43
N THR A 107 -2.59 -2.93 12.26
CA THR A 107 -1.47 -2.48 13.08
C THR A 107 -1.85 -2.32 14.55
N VAL A 108 -3.04 -1.77 14.83
CA VAL A 108 -3.61 -1.70 16.19
C VAL A 108 -3.74 -3.10 16.80
N SER A 109 -4.17 -4.08 16.01
CA SER A 109 -4.30 -5.48 16.47
C SER A 109 -2.94 -6.07 16.86
N LEU A 110 -1.93 -5.90 15.99
CA LEU A 110 -0.57 -6.38 16.22
C LEU A 110 0.08 -5.74 17.44
N ALA A 111 -0.07 -4.42 17.59
CA ALA A 111 0.45 -3.69 18.73
C ALA A 111 -0.23 -4.12 20.05
N ALA A 112 -1.56 -4.29 20.04
CA ALA A 112 -2.30 -4.77 21.22
C ALA A 112 -1.89 -6.19 21.61
N GLU A 113 -1.68 -7.09 20.64
CA GLU A 113 -1.22 -8.45 20.90
C GLU A 113 0.19 -8.48 21.52
N SER A 114 1.11 -7.67 21.00
CA SER A 114 2.45 -7.50 21.55
C SER A 114 2.42 -7.00 23.01
N LEU A 115 1.60 -5.97 23.30
CA LEU A 115 1.38 -5.47 24.67
C LEU A 115 0.81 -6.55 25.59
N PHE A 116 -0.16 -7.32 25.11
CA PHE A 116 -0.74 -8.42 25.89
C PHE A 116 0.31 -9.46 26.28
N ARG A 117 1.18 -9.87 25.33
CA ARG A 117 2.28 -10.82 25.57
C ARG A 117 3.31 -10.26 26.55
N ALA A 118 3.52 -8.95 26.57
CA ALA A 118 4.37 -8.25 27.53
C ALA A 118 3.75 -8.07 28.94
N GLY A 119 2.52 -8.56 29.17
CA GLY A 119 1.82 -8.42 30.45
C GLY A 119 1.24 -7.03 30.69
N ARG A 120 0.98 -6.27 29.62
CA ARG A 120 0.39 -4.91 29.62
C ARG A 120 -1.09 -4.97 29.21
N GLN A 121 -1.89 -5.74 29.95
CA GLN A 121 -3.29 -6.01 29.59
C GLN A 121 -4.14 -4.72 29.46
N ALA A 122 -3.99 -3.78 30.39
CA ALA A 122 -4.80 -2.56 30.40
C ALA A 122 -4.53 -1.68 29.16
N GLU A 123 -3.27 -1.59 28.75
CA GLU A 123 -2.83 -0.85 27.57
C GLU A 123 -3.30 -1.53 26.28
N ALA A 124 -3.20 -2.87 26.21
CA ALA A 124 -3.69 -3.66 25.08
C ALA A 124 -5.21 -3.50 24.87
N GLU A 125 -5.99 -3.56 25.96
CA GLU A 125 -7.44 -3.36 25.94
C GLU A 125 -7.80 -1.93 25.52
N ALA A 126 -7.11 -0.93 26.08
CA ALA A 126 -7.32 0.48 25.73
C ALA A 126 -7.02 0.76 24.26
N LEU A 127 -5.95 0.18 23.71
CA LEU A 127 -5.57 0.33 22.30
C LEU A 127 -6.59 -0.36 21.38
N THR A 128 -7.04 -1.56 21.74
CA THR A 128 -8.07 -2.29 20.99
C THR A 128 -9.40 -1.55 20.98
N ALA A 129 -9.80 -0.96 22.10
CA ALA A 129 -11.05 -0.19 22.20
C ALA A 129 -11.02 1.13 21.41
N ALA A 130 -9.83 1.67 21.13
CA ALA A 130 -9.66 2.89 20.35
C ALA A 130 -9.64 2.66 18.83
N ARG A 131 -9.68 1.40 18.37
CA ARG A 131 -9.65 1.01 16.95
C ARG A 131 -10.65 1.82 16.11
N SER A 132 -10.17 2.43 15.04
CA SER A 132 -10.91 3.28 14.09
C SER A 132 -11.75 4.41 14.71
N GLY A 133 -11.54 4.73 16.00
CA GLY A 133 -12.29 5.78 16.71
C GLY A 133 -11.60 7.15 16.60
N PRO A 134 -12.33 8.26 16.80
CA PRO A 134 -11.79 9.62 16.71
C PRO A 134 -10.68 9.91 17.74
N ASN A 135 -10.51 9.03 18.73
CA ASN A 135 -9.51 9.15 19.79
C ASN A 135 -8.26 8.27 19.56
N LEU A 136 -8.17 7.53 18.45
CA LEU A 136 -7.07 6.61 18.20
C LEU A 136 -5.72 7.32 18.28
N GLU A 137 -5.51 8.39 17.53
CA GLU A 137 -4.26 9.17 17.55
C GLU A 137 -3.91 9.65 18.96
N LEU A 138 -4.85 10.26 19.69
CA LEU A 138 -4.59 10.74 21.06
C LEU A 138 -4.14 9.60 21.98
N ARG A 139 -4.74 8.41 21.83
CA ARG A 139 -4.38 7.22 22.60
C ARG A 139 -3.02 6.66 22.19
N VAL A 140 -2.75 6.57 20.90
CA VAL A 140 -1.46 6.12 20.36
C VAL A 140 -0.33 7.05 20.82
N LEU A 141 -0.51 8.37 20.72
CA LEU A 141 0.48 9.36 21.15
C LEU A 141 0.66 9.40 22.66
N GLN A 142 -0.39 9.14 23.44
CA GLN A 142 -0.26 8.99 24.89
C GLN A 142 0.57 7.75 25.22
N LEU A 143 0.20 6.61 24.66
CA LEU A 143 0.89 5.34 24.90
C LEU A 143 2.35 5.39 24.44
N ALA A 144 2.63 6.03 23.30
CA ALA A 144 3.99 6.24 22.80
C ALA A 144 4.85 7.06 23.76
N ARG A 145 4.26 8.06 24.45
CA ARG A 145 4.95 8.85 25.47
C ARG A 145 5.20 8.04 26.74
N ASP A 146 4.21 7.26 27.16
CA ASP A 146 4.30 6.44 28.37
C ASP A 146 5.34 5.31 28.22
N LEU A 147 5.61 4.88 26.99
CA LEU A 147 6.57 3.82 26.64
C LEU A 147 7.88 4.35 26.03
N ALA A 148 8.14 5.67 26.08
CA ALA A 148 9.26 6.29 25.36
C ALA A 148 10.66 5.80 25.79
N ASP A 149 10.79 5.31 27.02
CA ASP A 149 12.04 4.78 27.59
C ASP A 149 12.22 3.26 27.33
N GLU A 150 11.25 2.62 26.68
CA GLU A 150 11.32 1.19 26.33
C GLU A 150 11.97 0.99 24.94
N PRO A 151 12.72 -0.11 24.71
CA PRO A 151 13.29 -0.41 23.39
C PRO A 151 12.19 -0.50 22.33
N ALA A 152 12.53 -0.11 21.08
CA ALA A 152 11.63 0.05 19.93
C ALA A 152 10.32 -0.75 20.02
N SER A 153 9.27 -0.08 20.52
CA SER A 153 7.96 -0.66 20.71
C SER A 153 7.09 -0.43 19.48
N PRO A 154 6.25 -1.39 19.05
CA PRO A 154 5.26 -1.23 17.97
C PRO A 154 4.39 0.04 18.09
N VAL A 155 4.26 0.58 19.31
CA VAL A 155 3.52 1.81 19.60
C VAL A 155 4.19 3.06 18.99
N LEU A 156 5.52 3.09 18.88
CA LEU A 156 6.24 4.21 18.24
C LEU A 156 5.97 4.28 16.74
N PHE A 157 5.87 3.12 16.07
CA PHE A 157 5.54 3.08 14.65
C PHE A 157 4.06 3.40 14.38
N LEU A 158 3.17 3.09 15.32
CA LEU A 158 1.75 3.46 15.23
C LEU A 158 1.56 4.99 15.34
N ALA A 159 2.45 5.68 16.06
CA ALA A 159 2.47 7.15 16.10
C ALA A 159 2.86 7.76 14.74
N ASP A 160 3.77 7.12 14.01
CA ASP A 160 4.11 7.52 12.63
C ASP A 160 2.94 7.26 11.67
N VAL A 161 2.24 6.15 11.81
CA VAL A 161 1.00 5.85 11.05
C VAL A 161 -0.08 6.92 11.28
N ALA A 162 -0.33 7.30 12.53
CA ALA A 162 -1.32 8.33 12.86
C ALA A 162 -0.93 9.73 12.35
N ARG A 163 0.37 10.04 12.28
CA ARG A 163 0.88 11.28 11.68
C ARG A 163 0.76 11.28 10.16
N LEU A 164 1.11 10.16 9.52
CA LEU A 164 1.03 9.97 8.07
C LEU A 164 -0.42 10.03 7.57
N GLU A 165 -1.38 9.48 8.30
CA GLU A 165 -2.82 9.56 7.98
C GLU A 165 -3.31 11.00 7.76
N ARG A 166 -2.71 11.98 8.46
CA ARG A 166 -3.02 13.42 8.32
C ARG A 166 -2.15 14.16 7.33
N GLY A 167 -1.29 13.45 6.59
CA GLY A 167 -0.30 14.06 5.70
C GLY A 167 0.91 14.67 6.42
N GLY A 168 1.10 14.36 7.70
CA GLY A 168 2.30 14.73 8.44
C GLY A 168 3.45 13.78 8.09
N ARG A 169 4.59 14.32 7.66
CA ARG A 169 5.82 13.53 7.45
C ARG A 169 6.72 13.61 8.70
N PRO A 170 7.07 12.50 9.35
CA PRO A 170 7.94 12.50 10.54
C PRO A 170 9.28 13.21 10.32
N GLU A 171 9.86 13.09 9.13
CA GLU A 171 11.12 13.69 8.71
C GLU A 171 11.04 15.20 8.38
N LEU A 172 9.82 15.76 8.36
CA LEU A 172 9.55 17.19 8.12
C LEU A 172 8.77 17.81 9.28
N ALA A 173 8.98 17.36 10.52
CA ALA A 173 8.26 17.88 11.69
C ALA A 173 8.33 19.42 11.84
N ASP A 174 9.37 20.06 11.31
CA ASP A 174 9.53 21.53 11.28
C ASP A 174 8.94 22.22 10.02
N LYS A 175 8.40 21.44 9.08
CA LYS A 175 7.84 21.88 7.80
C LYS A 175 6.57 21.09 7.47
N ALA A 176 5.52 21.28 8.25
CA ALA A 176 4.19 20.88 7.81
C ALA A 176 3.90 21.53 6.45
N PRO A 177 3.38 20.79 5.45
CA PRO A 177 2.98 21.40 4.18
C PRO A 177 1.96 22.51 4.47
N THR A 178 2.16 23.68 3.87
CA THR A 178 1.17 24.75 3.95
C THR A 178 -0.10 24.30 3.23
N ALA A 179 -1.27 24.80 3.65
CA ALA A 179 -2.56 24.45 3.02
C ALA A 179 -2.59 24.72 1.49
N GLU A 180 -1.68 25.54 0.98
CA GLU A 180 -1.50 25.84 -0.45
C GLU A 180 -0.72 24.75 -1.23
N GLN A 181 0.01 23.85 -0.56
CA GLN A 181 0.84 22.83 -1.22
C GLN A 181 0.07 21.55 -1.57
N GLY A 182 -1.19 21.42 -1.15
CA GLY A 182 -1.99 20.20 -1.31
C GLY A 182 -1.44 19.06 -0.45
N GLY A 183 -2.30 18.41 0.33
CA GLY A 183 -1.92 17.19 1.04
C GLY A 183 -1.61 16.04 0.08
N PRO A 184 -1.00 14.94 0.55
CA PRO A 184 -0.90 13.72 -0.24
C PRO A 184 -2.29 13.24 -0.70
N THR A 185 -2.39 12.68 -1.91
CA THR A 185 -3.64 12.08 -2.40
C THR A 185 -4.01 10.88 -1.52
N PRO A 186 -5.30 10.49 -1.43
CA PRO A 186 -5.70 9.30 -0.70
C PRO A 186 -4.98 8.03 -1.17
N ALA A 187 -4.69 7.91 -2.47
CA ALA A 187 -3.92 6.81 -3.03
C ALA A 187 -2.45 6.83 -2.55
N ALA A 188 -1.81 8.01 -2.52
CA ALA A 188 -0.45 8.15 -1.98
C ALA A 188 -0.40 7.83 -0.47
N LEU A 189 -1.43 8.18 0.29
CA LEU A 189 -1.56 7.76 1.68
C LEU A 189 -1.71 6.25 1.82
N ALA A 190 -2.55 5.63 0.98
CA ALA A 190 -2.73 4.17 0.94
C ALA A 190 -1.40 3.44 0.64
N ALA A 191 -0.64 3.88 -0.36
CA ALA A 191 0.66 3.31 -0.71
C ALA A 191 1.64 3.34 0.48
N ASN A 192 1.81 4.52 1.09
CA ASN A 192 2.74 4.70 2.20
C ASN A 192 2.31 3.93 3.45
N LEU A 193 1.04 4.01 3.84
CA LEU A 193 0.55 3.35 5.05
C LEU A 193 0.54 1.83 4.91
N GLY A 194 0.15 1.28 3.75
CA GLY A 194 0.25 -0.16 3.51
C GLY A 194 1.68 -0.68 3.67
N PHE A 195 2.67 0.08 3.17
CA PHE A 195 4.09 -0.25 3.32
C PHE A 195 4.56 -0.19 4.78
N VAL A 196 4.25 0.90 5.49
CA VAL A 196 4.62 1.07 6.90
C VAL A 196 3.99 -0.03 7.77
N CYS A 197 2.72 -0.36 7.55
CA CYS A 197 2.04 -1.41 8.32
C CYS A 197 2.69 -2.80 8.10
N ALA A 198 3.14 -3.10 6.88
CA ALA A 198 3.88 -4.32 6.60
C ALA A 198 5.25 -4.37 7.30
N HIS A 199 5.96 -3.25 7.35
CA HIS A 199 7.20 -3.12 8.13
C HIS A 199 6.97 -3.37 9.63
N ILE A 200 5.88 -2.84 10.20
CA ILE A 200 5.57 -3.05 11.62
C ILE A 200 5.31 -4.53 11.91
N ALA A 201 4.49 -5.19 11.08
CA ALA A 201 4.25 -6.62 11.20
C ALA A 201 5.56 -7.43 11.16
N ALA A 202 6.44 -7.11 10.21
CA ALA A 202 7.72 -7.77 10.04
C ALA A 202 8.69 -7.55 11.21
N GLN A 203 8.78 -6.32 11.73
CA GLN A 203 9.59 -6.00 12.90
C GLN A 203 9.12 -6.75 14.16
N LEU A 204 7.81 -6.87 14.35
CA LEU A 204 7.26 -7.62 15.48
C LEU A 204 7.59 -9.11 15.37
N ALA A 205 7.46 -9.68 14.18
CA ALA A 205 7.85 -11.07 13.96
C ALA A 205 9.35 -11.30 14.21
N GLU A 206 10.21 -10.38 13.76
CA GLU A 206 11.66 -10.47 13.97
C GLU A 206 12.06 -10.41 15.45
N GLN A 207 11.35 -9.61 16.26
CA GLN A 207 11.56 -9.56 17.71
C GLN A 207 11.19 -10.88 18.40
N GLU A 208 10.22 -11.61 17.86
CA GLU A 208 9.77 -12.90 18.39
C GLU A 208 10.63 -14.06 17.91
N SER A 209 11.08 -14.01 16.66
CA SER A 209 11.86 -15.03 16.01
C SER A 209 12.83 -14.41 15.01
N ALA A 210 14.12 -14.48 15.31
CA ALA A 210 15.16 -13.99 14.41
C ALA A 210 15.06 -14.62 13.01
N GLY A 211 15.10 -13.79 11.98
CA GLY A 211 14.94 -14.19 10.58
C GLY A 211 13.49 -14.30 10.08
N ALA A 212 12.48 -13.93 10.88
CA ALA A 212 11.08 -13.97 10.48
C ALA A 212 10.62 -12.72 9.68
N TYR A 213 11.48 -11.70 9.59
CA TYR A 213 11.16 -10.42 8.96
C TYR A 213 10.59 -10.55 7.53
N ASP A 214 11.34 -11.16 6.61
CA ASP A 214 10.97 -11.18 5.18
C ASP A 214 9.66 -11.96 4.93
N GLU A 215 9.49 -13.08 5.62
CA GLU A 215 8.29 -13.90 5.52
C GLU A 215 7.06 -13.15 6.04
N SER A 216 7.19 -12.49 7.19
CA SER A 216 6.09 -11.72 7.79
C SER A 216 5.75 -10.48 6.98
N TYR A 217 6.76 -9.79 6.41
CA TYR A 217 6.54 -8.69 5.48
C TYR A 217 5.72 -9.17 4.28
N ALA A 218 6.18 -10.21 3.60
CA ALA A 218 5.50 -10.76 2.43
C ALA A 218 4.09 -11.28 2.75
N ALA A 219 3.90 -11.88 3.93
CA ALA A 219 2.58 -12.35 4.38
C ALA A 219 1.59 -11.18 4.58
N GLU A 220 2.03 -10.09 5.19
CA GLU A 220 1.20 -8.90 5.39
C GLU A 220 0.87 -8.23 4.05
N ARG A 221 1.85 -8.12 3.13
CA ARG A 221 1.60 -7.58 1.78
C ARG A 221 0.59 -8.41 1.00
N ARG A 222 0.68 -9.75 1.04
CA ARG A 222 -0.32 -10.63 0.44
C ARG A 222 -1.71 -10.41 1.04
N ARG A 223 -1.80 -10.30 2.37
CA ARG A 223 -3.08 -10.04 3.06
C ARG A 223 -3.72 -8.73 2.61
N GLN A 224 -2.91 -7.67 2.49
CA GLN A 224 -3.35 -6.37 2.01
C GLN A 224 -3.85 -6.45 0.55
N SER A 225 -3.11 -7.13 -0.32
CA SER A 225 -3.52 -7.37 -1.73
C SER A 225 -4.83 -8.16 -1.82
N THR A 226 -4.99 -9.23 -1.02
CA THR A 226 -6.22 -10.01 -0.96
C THR A 226 -7.41 -9.15 -0.55
N TRP A 227 -7.28 -8.37 0.53
CA TRP A 227 -8.34 -7.46 0.96
C TRP A 227 -8.70 -6.47 -0.14
N LEU A 228 -7.71 -5.90 -0.83
CA LEU A 228 -7.94 -4.91 -1.87
C LEU A 228 -8.61 -5.54 -3.11
N ALA A 229 -8.15 -6.71 -3.54
CA ALA A 229 -8.76 -7.46 -4.63
C ALA A 229 -10.24 -7.78 -4.34
N GLU A 230 -10.56 -8.22 -3.12
CA GLU A 230 -11.94 -8.46 -2.69
C GLU A 230 -12.80 -7.18 -2.73
N LYS A 231 -12.26 -6.06 -2.23
CA LYS A 231 -12.96 -4.76 -2.28
C LYS A 231 -13.20 -4.26 -3.69
N LEU A 232 -12.25 -4.49 -4.58
CA LEU A 232 -12.32 -4.13 -5.99
C LEU A 232 -13.12 -5.14 -6.84
N GLN A 233 -13.50 -6.29 -6.27
CA GLN A 233 -14.20 -7.38 -6.95
C GLN A 233 -13.39 -7.95 -8.11
N LEU A 234 -12.09 -8.15 -7.90
CA LEU A 234 -11.20 -8.76 -8.88
C LEU A 234 -11.18 -10.29 -8.70
N GLU A 235 -11.03 -11.01 -9.80
CA GLU A 235 -10.86 -12.46 -9.76
C GLU A 235 -9.47 -12.78 -9.19
N ALA A 236 -9.38 -13.81 -8.33
CA ALA A 236 -8.08 -14.30 -7.87
C ALA A 236 -7.37 -14.99 -9.04
N ASP A 237 -6.08 -14.69 -9.21
CA ASP A 237 -5.21 -15.36 -10.19
C ASP A 237 -4.96 -16.84 -9.85
#